data_AF-A0A0C2GTK7-F1
#
_entry.id   AF-A0A0C2GTK7-F1
#
_cell.length_a   1.000
_cell.length_b   1.000
_cell.length_c   1.000
_cell.angle_alpha   90.00
_cell.angle_beta   90.00
_cell.angle_gamma   90.00
#
_symmetry.space_group_name_H-M   'P 1'
#
loop_
_entity.id
_entity.type
_entity.pdbx_description
1 polymer ?
#
loop_
_entity_poly.entity_id
_entity_poly.type
_entity_poly.pdbx_seq_one_letter_code
_entity_poly.pdbx_strand_id
1 'polypeptide(L)'
;MVPFSFQVFPHATVQGCAFHLAQAWNKRCDCFIKGAVDVAKSLEVEEWWFTIKGLVYLPRWLQRRVQVPLATPPVPREHAAYAACAEFLKYLRETWNIGMFSGLWDKFGIEELRTTNLAESYHSQLNTLIEGDHPTLTKLILVLRDLDREAQSAPITLEQDPSHTKHIRRKDRERREQVAH
;
A
#
# COMPACT_ATOMS: atom_id res chain seq x y z
N MET A 1 10.86 15.14 -0.76
CA MET A 1 10.55 14.58 -2.10
C MET A 1 9.28 15.16 -2.75
N VAL A 2 8.41 15.80 -1.98
CA VAL A 2 7.24 16.58 -2.45
C VAL A 2 7.52 17.83 -3.33
N PRO A 3 8.70 18.49 -3.34
CA PRO A 3 8.83 19.79 -4.01
C PRO A 3 8.73 19.80 -5.54
N PHE A 4 9.19 18.74 -6.22
CA PHE A 4 9.34 18.76 -7.68
C PHE A 4 8.00 18.69 -8.42
N SER A 5 7.05 17.91 -7.91
CA SER A 5 5.74 17.73 -8.53
C SER A 5 4.93 19.03 -8.59
N PHE A 6 5.08 19.93 -7.61
CA PHE A 6 4.36 21.20 -7.57
C PHE A 6 4.96 22.28 -8.49
N GLN A 7 6.19 22.10 -8.97
CA GLN A 7 6.78 22.98 -9.98
C GLN A 7 6.16 22.76 -11.36
N VAL A 8 5.81 21.50 -11.68
CA VAL A 8 5.25 21.12 -13.00
C VAL A 8 3.72 21.05 -12.96
N PHE A 9 3.13 20.62 -11.83
CA PHE A 9 1.69 20.45 -11.66
C PHE A 9 1.20 21.18 -10.40
N PRO A 10 1.06 22.52 -10.45
CA PRO A 10 0.77 23.34 -9.26
C PRO A 10 -0.62 23.07 -8.65
N HIS A 11 -1.56 22.55 -9.44
CA HIS A 11 -2.93 22.23 -9.00
C HIS A 11 -3.13 20.75 -8.69
N ALA A 12 -2.12 19.90 -8.87
CA ALA A 12 -2.24 18.48 -8.58
C ALA A 12 -2.26 18.25 -7.06
N THR A 13 -3.11 17.34 -6.60
CA THR A 13 -3.06 16.85 -5.22
C THR A 13 -2.20 15.59 -5.18
N VAL A 14 -1.11 15.61 -4.41
CA VAL A 14 -0.27 14.44 -4.23
C VAL A 14 -0.87 13.52 -3.18
N GLN A 15 -1.05 12.25 -3.53
CA GLN A 15 -1.51 11.22 -2.61
C GLN A 15 -0.57 10.02 -2.64
N GLY A 16 -0.32 9.42 -1.47
CA GLY A 16 0.42 8.18 -1.33
C GLY A 16 -0.41 6.97 -1.75
N CYS A 17 0.24 5.93 -2.26
CA CYS A 17 -0.42 4.68 -2.62
C CYS A 17 -0.64 3.80 -1.38
N ALA A 18 -1.88 3.34 -1.15
CA ALA A 18 -2.22 2.48 -0.02
C ALA A 18 -1.47 1.14 -0.04
N PHE A 19 -1.17 0.61 -1.25
CA PHE A 19 -0.36 -0.60 -1.42
C PHE A 19 1.05 -0.43 -0.85
N HIS A 20 1.75 0.63 -1.27
CA HIS A 20 3.12 0.88 -0.83
C HIS A 20 3.18 1.24 0.65
N LEU A 21 2.15 1.91 1.16
CA LEU A 21 1.99 2.12 2.60
C LEU A 21 1.90 0.78 3.35
N ALA A 22 0.96 -0.08 2.96
CA ALA A 22 0.76 -1.38 3.58
C ALA A 22 2.04 -2.23 3.51
N GLN A 23 2.74 -2.22 2.37
CA GLN A 23 4.02 -2.92 2.21
C GLN A 23 5.10 -2.38 3.15
N ALA A 24 5.24 -1.04 3.27
CA ALA A 24 6.20 -0.42 4.16
C ALA A 24 5.92 -0.74 5.64
N TRP A 25 4.64 -0.69 6.03
CA TRP A 25 4.19 -1.01 7.39
C TRP A 25 4.38 -2.49 7.71
N ASN A 26 3.96 -3.39 6.81
CA ASN A 26 4.13 -4.84 6.99
C ASN A 26 5.60 -5.23 7.14
N LYS A 27 6.50 -4.71 6.29
CA LYS A 27 7.95 -4.96 6.41
C LYS A 27 8.49 -4.55 7.78
N ARG A 28 8.09 -3.38 8.29
CA ARG A 28 8.51 -2.91 9.61
C ARG A 28 7.90 -3.73 10.75
N CYS A 29 6.64 -4.11 10.64
CA CYS A 29 5.98 -5.00 11.58
C CYS A 29 6.66 -6.38 11.64
N ASP A 30 7.02 -6.95 10.50
CA ASP A 30 7.75 -8.22 10.46
C ASP A 30 9.12 -8.11 11.14
N CYS A 31 9.86 -7.03 10.89
CA CYS A 31 11.16 -6.77 11.53
C CYS A 31 11.06 -6.60 13.06
N PHE A 32 10.07 -5.84 13.54
CA PHE A 32 9.99 -5.51 14.96
C PHE A 32 9.23 -6.57 15.77
N ILE A 33 8.08 -7.02 15.27
CA ILE A 33 7.08 -7.76 16.05
C ILE A 33 7.19 -9.27 15.80
N LYS A 34 7.36 -9.70 14.54
CA LYS A 34 7.46 -11.14 14.21
C LYS A 34 8.88 -11.71 14.36
N GLY A 35 9.91 -10.87 14.19
CA GLY A 35 11.30 -11.27 14.37
C GLY A 35 11.73 -11.41 15.84
N ALA A 36 10.94 -10.88 16.79
CA ALA A 36 11.33 -10.83 18.19
C ALA A 36 11.10 -12.15 18.95
N VAL A 37 9.95 -12.81 18.81
CA VAL A 37 9.57 -14.09 19.47
C VAL A 37 8.32 -14.65 18.75
N ASP A 38 7.88 -15.87 19.06
CA ASP A 38 6.53 -16.48 18.84
C ASP A 38 5.31 -15.59 19.28
N VAL A 39 5.55 -14.31 19.60
CA VAL A 39 4.67 -13.19 19.93
C VAL A 39 3.61 -12.89 18.87
N ALA A 40 3.80 -13.39 17.64
CA ALA A 40 2.80 -13.32 16.57
C ALA A 40 1.43 -13.96 16.93
N LYS A 41 1.29 -14.57 18.12
CA LYS A 41 0.05 -15.14 18.66
C LYS A 41 -0.66 -14.30 19.74
N SER A 42 -0.14 -13.15 20.17
CA SER A 42 -0.89 -12.28 21.10
C SER A 42 -2.04 -11.63 20.34
N LEU A 43 -3.26 -11.94 20.78
CA LEU A 43 -4.49 -11.40 20.19
C LEU A 43 -4.51 -9.86 20.30
N GLU A 44 -4.01 -9.32 21.41
CA GLU A 44 -3.92 -7.87 21.65
C GLU A 44 -3.04 -7.17 20.62
N VAL A 45 -1.88 -7.77 20.29
CA VAL A 45 -0.96 -7.23 19.27
C VAL A 45 -1.58 -7.34 17.88
N GLU A 46 -2.30 -8.43 17.60
CA GLU A 46 -2.97 -8.64 16.31
C GLU A 46 -4.13 -7.64 16.08
N GLU A 47 -5.03 -7.50 17.06
CA GLU A 47 -6.14 -6.54 17.00
C GLU A 47 -5.65 -5.10 16.91
N TRP A 48 -4.60 -4.77 17.66
CA TRP A 48 -3.92 -3.48 17.56
C TRP A 48 -3.32 -3.24 16.17
N TRP A 49 -2.71 -4.26 15.57
CA TRP A 49 -2.19 -4.17 14.20
C TRP A 49 -3.29 -3.91 13.17
N PHE A 50 -4.43 -4.59 13.30
CA PHE A 50 -5.60 -4.32 12.45
C PHE A 50 -6.12 -2.90 12.64
N THR A 51 -6.15 -2.40 13.87
CA THR A 51 -6.55 -1.03 14.18
C THR A 51 -5.63 0.00 13.52
N ILE A 52 -4.30 -0.22 13.57
CA ILE A 52 -3.31 0.64 12.90
C ILE A 52 -3.56 0.68 11.39
N LYS A 53 -3.73 -0.49 10.75
CA LYS A 53 -4.03 -0.57 9.30
C LYS A 53 -5.33 0.16 8.93
N GLY A 54 -6.30 0.19 9.85
CA GLY A 54 -7.57 0.88 9.65
C GLY A 54 -7.49 2.42 9.69
N LEU A 55 -6.44 2.99 10.31
CA LEU A 55 -6.33 4.44 10.52
C LEU A 55 -6.43 5.26 9.23
N VAL A 56 -5.88 4.73 8.14
CA VAL A 56 -5.82 5.42 6.85
C VAL A 56 -7.20 5.68 6.25
N TYR A 57 -8.20 4.90 6.68
CA TYR A 57 -9.58 5.01 6.20
C TYR A 57 -10.45 5.87 7.10
N LEU A 58 -9.92 6.37 8.22
CA LEU A 58 -10.64 7.28 9.10
C LEU A 58 -10.43 8.73 8.65
N PRO A 59 -11.42 9.62 8.83
CA PRO A 59 -11.22 11.04 8.54
C PRO A 59 -10.16 11.63 9.49
N ARG A 60 -9.38 12.62 9.02
CA ARG A 60 -8.24 13.18 9.80
C ARG A 60 -8.56 13.61 11.22
N TRP A 61 -9.76 14.18 11.42
CA TRP A 61 -10.19 14.61 12.75
C TRP A 61 -10.34 13.42 13.71
N LEU A 62 -10.78 12.27 13.20
CA LEU A 62 -10.89 11.04 13.97
C LEU A 62 -9.51 10.39 14.15
N GLN A 63 -8.66 10.39 13.12
CA GLN A 63 -7.27 9.91 13.23
C GLN A 63 -6.54 10.57 14.42
N ARG A 64 -6.65 11.89 14.59
CA ARG A 64 -6.07 12.59 15.75
C ARG A 64 -6.61 12.13 17.11
N ARG A 65 -7.89 11.72 17.16
CA ARG A 65 -8.51 11.22 18.39
C ARG A 65 -8.06 9.79 18.72
N VAL A 66 -7.92 8.92 17.71
CA VAL A 66 -7.42 7.54 17.92
C VAL A 66 -5.89 7.46 18.03
N GLN A 67 -5.15 8.48 17.60
CA GLN A 67 -3.70 8.56 17.79
C GLN A 67 -3.28 8.57 19.26
N VAL A 68 -4.10 9.13 20.16
CA VAL A 68 -3.77 9.19 21.60
C VAL A 68 -3.84 7.79 22.24
N PRO A 69 -4.93 7.01 22.10
CA PRO A 69 -4.95 5.61 22.51
C PRO A 69 -3.85 4.76 21.86
N LEU A 70 -3.54 5.02 20.59
CA LEU A 70 -2.51 4.29 19.84
C LEU A 70 -1.09 4.81 20.08
N ALA A 71 -0.88 5.79 20.95
CA ALA A 71 0.47 6.26 21.31
C ALA A 71 1.18 5.33 22.31
N THR A 72 0.46 4.34 22.84
CA THR A 72 0.98 3.37 23.80
C THR A 72 0.92 1.96 23.20
N PRO A 73 1.94 1.10 23.43
CA PRO A 73 1.86 -0.31 23.07
C PRO A 73 0.60 -0.99 23.62
N PRO A 74 0.05 -2.01 22.91
CA PRO A 74 -1.19 -2.69 23.32
C PRO A 74 -1.00 -3.66 24.48
N VAL A 75 0.23 -3.80 24.99
CA VAL A 75 0.63 -4.78 26.00
C VAL A 75 1.37 -4.09 27.16
N PRO A 76 1.42 -4.70 28.37
CA PRO A 76 2.21 -4.20 29.49
C PRO A 76 3.71 -4.14 29.21
N ARG A 77 4.47 -3.38 30.00
CA ARG A 77 5.93 -3.16 29.83
C ARG A 77 6.74 -4.45 29.94
N GLU A 78 6.25 -5.39 30.72
CA GLU A 78 6.85 -6.68 31.01
C GLU A 78 6.68 -7.66 29.83
N HIS A 79 5.76 -7.37 28.91
CA HIS A 79 5.48 -8.23 27.77
C HIS A 79 6.60 -8.15 26.73
N ALA A 80 7.00 -9.29 26.18
CA ALA A 80 8.10 -9.38 25.21
C ALA A 80 7.88 -8.51 23.95
N ALA A 81 6.63 -8.29 23.55
CA ALA A 81 6.27 -7.45 22.40
C ALA A 81 6.33 -5.94 22.68
N TYR A 82 6.45 -5.51 23.94
CA TYR A 82 6.32 -4.10 24.32
C TYR A 82 7.32 -3.20 23.60
N ALA A 83 8.61 -3.56 23.65
CA ALA A 83 9.68 -2.78 23.06
C ALA A 83 9.51 -2.67 21.53
N ALA A 84 9.16 -3.78 20.87
CA ALA A 84 8.89 -3.81 19.45
C ALA A 84 7.70 -2.91 19.03
N CYS A 85 6.60 -2.97 19.78
CA CYS A 85 5.44 -2.13 19.54
C CYS A 85 5.76 -0.64 19.76
N ALA A 86 6.53 -0.32 20.81
CA ALA A 86 6.96 1.05 21.09
C ALA A 86 7.84 1.62 19.98
N GLU A 87 8.81 0.86 19.47
CA GLU A 87 9.64 1.26 18.34
C GLU A 87 8.84 1.44 17.05
N PHE A 88 7.86 0.57 16.79
CA PHE A 88 6.96 0.74 15.65
C PHE A 88 6.13 2.02 15.77
N LEU A 89 5.59 2.35 16.96
CA LEU A 89 4.83 3.58 17.18
C LEU A 89 5.68 4.83 17.00
N LYS A 90 6.93 4.80 17.46
CA LYS A 90 7.90 5.87 17.20
C LYS A 90 8.11 6.06 15.70
N TYR A 91 8.37 4.97 14.97
CA TYR A 91 8.48 4.99 13.51
C TYR A 91 7.22 5.55 12.84
N LEU A 92 6.03 5.10 13.25
CA LEU A 92 4.75 5.55 12.72
C LEU A 92 4.59 7.07 12.89
N ARG A 93 4.85 7.56 14.10
CA ARG A 93 4.73 8.99 14.43
C ARG A 93 5.72 9.84 13.65
N GLU A 94 7.01 9.49 13.72
CA GLU A 94 8.10 10.30 13.16
C GLU A 94 8.11 10.28 11.63
N THR A 95 7.69 9.18 11.00
CA THR A 95 7.75 9.03 9.54
C THR A 95 6.44 9.45 8.86
N TRP A 96 5.30 9.03 9.42
CA TRP A 96 4.01 9.09 8.72
C TRP A 96 3.06 10.14 9.29
N ASN A 97 3.07 10.39 10.60
CA ASN A 97 2.14 11.38 11.19
C ASN A 97 2.69 12.81 11.11
N ILE A 98 3.96 13.00 11.47
CA ILE A 98 4.60 14.33 11.56
C ILE A 98 5.66 14.51 10.47
N GLY A 99 6.28 13.42 10.02
CA GLY A 99 7.41 13.46 9.11
C GLY A 99 7.08 13.72 7.65
N MET A 100 8.04 13.34 6.79
CA MET A 100 8.05 13.62 5.36
C MET A 100 6.80 13.14 4.60
N PHE A 101 6.10 12.12 5.11
CA PHE A 101 4.92 11.54 4.45
C PHE A 101 3.59 11.97 5.09
N SER A 102 3.61 12.96 5.99
CA SER A 102 2.40 13.46 6.64
C SER A 102 1.34 13.90 5.62
N GLY A 103 0.10 13.45 5.83
CA GLY A 103 -1.05 13.81 5.01
C GLY A 103 -1.14 13.14 3.64
N LEU A 104 -0.16 12.34 3.22
CA LEU A 104 -0.21 11.65 1.93
C LEU A 104 -1.10 10.41 1.94
N TRP A 105 -1.31 9.79 3.11
CA TRP A 105 -1.93 8.48 3.23
C TRP A 105 -3.39 8.51 3.74
N ASP A 106 -3.99 9.70 3.80
CA ASP A 106 -5.41 9.84 4.10
C ASP A 106 -6.25 9.29 2.92
N LYS A 107 -6.91 8.16 3.15
CA LYS A 107 -7.76 7.46 2.18
C LYS A 107 -9.24 7.52 2.56
N PHE A 108 -9.59 8.35 3.53
CA PHE A 108 -10.99 8.60 3.85
C PHE A 108 -11.73 9.17 2.62
N GLY A 109 -12.91 8.62 2.32
CA GLY A 109 -13.75 9.08 1.21
C GLY A 109 -13.24 8.78 -0.20
N ILE A 110 -12.05 8.18 -0.35
CA ILE A 110 -11.57 7.68 -1.65
C ILE A 110 -12.17 6.31 -1.85
N GLU A 111 -12.99 6.05 -2.87
CA GLU A 111 -13.66 4.75 -3.08
C GLU A 111 -13.11 3.99 -4.30
N GLU A 112 -12.85 4.70 -5.40
CA GLU A 112 -12.43 4.12 -6.68
C GLU A 112 -10.97 3.62 -6.68
N LEU A 113 -10.07 4.33 -6.00
CA LEU A 113 -8.63 4.00 -5.92
C LEU A 113 -8.24 3.33 -4.60
N ARG A 114 -9.19 2.73 -3.85
CA ARG A 114 -8.87 1.94 -2.64
C ARG A 114 -8.12 0.66 -2.95
N THR A 115 -8.36 0.06 -4.12
CA THR A 115 -7.84 -1.26 -4.42
C THR A 115 -6.39 -1.18 -4.88
N THR A 116 -5.53 -1.89 -4.18
CA THR A 116 -4.10 -2.05 -4.49
C THR A 116 -3.85 -2.89 -5.76
N ASN A 117 -4.90 -3.48 -6.33
CA ASN A 117 -4.86 -4.46 -7.41
C ASN A 117 -4.00 -4.03 -8.62
N LEU A 118 -4.05 -2.76 -9.03
CA LEU A 118 -3.26 -2.29 -10.18
C LEU A 118 -1.76 -2.30 -9.87
N ALA A 119 -1.37 -1.70 -8.73
CA ALA A 119 0.03 -1.69 -8.30
C ALA A 119 0.51 -3.12 -8.00
N GLU A 120 -0.28 -3.91 -7.27
CA GLU A 120 0.05 -5.29 -6.93
C GLU A 120 0.17 -6.18 -8.16
N SER A 121 -0.75 -6.08 -9.12
CA SER A 121 -0.68 -6.81 -10.40
C SER A 121 0.55 -6.40 -11.19
N TYR A 122 0.87 -5.11 -11.25
CA TYR A 122 2.06 -4.63 -11.95
C TYR A 122 3.34 -5.17 -11.30
N HIS A 123 3.46 -5.08 -9.97
CA HIS A 123 4.61 -5.63 -9.23
C HIS A 123 4.70 -7.16 -9.36
N SER A 124 3.57 -7.87 -9.35
CA SER A 124 3.53 -9.32 -9.58
C SER A 124 4.00 -9.69 -10.99
N GLN A 125 3.59 -8.93 -12.01
CA GLN A 125 4.01 -9.14 -13.39
C GLN A 125 5.52 -8.87 -13.53
N LEU A 126 6.01 -7.77 -12.95
CA LEU A 126 7.44 -7.47 -12.91
C LEU A 126 8.25 -8.59 -12.25
N ASN A 127 7.84 -9.06 -11.08
CA ASN A 127 8.54 -10.15 -10.38
C ASN A 127 8.51 -11.47 -11.15
N THR A 128 7.50 -11.69 -12.00
CA THR A 128 7.41 -12.87 -12.86
C THR A 128 8.35 -12.78 -14.06
N LEU A 129 8.43 -11.60 -14.68
CA LEU A 129 9.25 -11.34 -15.86
C LEU A 129 10.74 -11.18 -15.52
N ILE A 130 11.03 -10.61 -14.36
CA ILE A 130 12.37 -10.41 -13.85
C ILE A 130 12.77 -11.66 -13.05
N GLU A 131 13.41 -12.62 -13.71
CA GLU A 131 13.91 -13.79 -12.99
C GLU A 131 15.10 -13.39 -12.11
N GLY A 132 14.94 -13.59 -10.79
CA GLY A 132 15.96 -13.39 -9.76
C GLY A 132 15.86 -12.05 -9.03
N ASP A 133 16.31 -12.04 -7.76
CA ASP A 133 16.20 -10.88 -6.85
C ASP A 133 17.05 -9.66 -7.28
N HIS A 134 18.06 -9.89 -8.14
CA HIS A 134 19.05 -8.89 -8.54
C HIS A 134 19.28 -8.92 -10.06
N PRO A 135 18.32 -8.43 -10.87
CA PRO A 135 18.51 -8.35 -12.31
C PRO A 135 19.61 -7.36 -12.68
N THR A 136 20.28 -7.62 -13.79
CA THR A 136 21.15 -6.61 -14.41
C THR A 136 20.30 -5.43 -14.88
N LEU A 137 20.89 -4.22 -14.92
CA LEU A 137 20.21 -3.03 -15.42
C LEU A 137 19.67 -3.25 -16.85
N THR A 138 20.43 -3.96 -17.70
CA THR A 138 20.00 -4.33 -19.05
C THR A 138 18.74 -5.18 -19.04
N LYS A 139 18.67 -6.22 -18.19
CA LYS A 139 17.48 -7.09 -18.08
C LYS A 139 16.27 -6.28 -17.61
N LEU A 140 16.46 -5.41 -16.61
CA LEU A 140 15.40 -4.52 -16.12
C LEU A 140 14.87 -3.60 -17.24
N ILE A 141 15.75 -2.93 -17.98
CA ILE A 141 15.35 -2.03 -19.08
C ILE A 141 14.58 -2.78 -20.17
N LEU A 142 15.02 -4.00 -20.53
CA LEU A 142 14.35 -4.80 -21.55
C LEU A 142 12.92 -5.16 -21.11
N VAL A 143 12.77 -5.68 -19.89
CA VAL A 143 11.44 -6.03 -19.35
C VAL A 143 10.51 -4.81 -19.29
N LEU A 144 11.02 -3.65 -18.85
CA LEU A 144 10.22 -2.42 -18.80
C LEU A 144 9.77 -1.97 -20.20
N ARG A 145 10.66 -2.07 -21.20
CA ARG A 145 10.31 -1.73 -22.59
C ARG A 145 9.27 -2.67 -23.18
N ASP A 146 9.33 -3.95 -22.85
CA ASP A 146 8.34 -4.91 -23.35
C ASP A 146 6.96 -4.69 -22.70
N LEU A 147 6.94 -4.37 -21.40
CA LEU A 147 5.71 -3.95 -20.72
C LEU A 147 5.11 -2.68 -21.32
N ASP A 148 5.94 -1.67 -21.61
CA ASP A 148 5.48 -0.43 -22.25
C ASP A 148 4.91 -0.69 -23.65
N ARG A 149 5.55 -1.57 -24.43
CA ARG A 149 5.05 -1.96 -25.76
C ARG A 149 3.70 -2.67 -25.68
N GLU A 150 3.52 -3.57 -24.71
CA GLU A 150 2.24 -4.25 -24.48
C GLU A 150 1.14 -3.26 -24.05
N ALA A 151 1.48 -2.30 -23.17
CA ALA A 151 0.56 -1.26 -22.76
C ALA A 151 0.14 -0.34 -23.92
N GLN A 152 1.08 -0.03 -24.82
CA GLN A 152 0.82 0.79 -26.02
C GLN A 152 0.01 0.04 -27.10
N SER A 153 0.12 -1.28 -27.20
CA SER A 153 -0.64 -2.06 -28.17
C SER A 153 -2.10 -2.29 -27.79
N ALA A 154 -2.42 -2.22 -26.49
CA ALA A 154 -3.78 -2.38 -25.97
C ALA A 154 -4.80 -1.38 -26.57
N PRO A 155 -4.57 -0.04 -26.59
CA PRO A 155 -5.50 0.89 -27.21
C PRO A 155 -5.61 0.68 -28.73
N ILE A 156 -4.50 0.38 -29.41
CA ILE A 156 -4.50 0.08 -30.85
C ILE A 156 -5.40 -1.12 -31.16
N THR A 157 -5.35 -2.15 -30.32
CA THR A 157 -6.19 -3.35 -30.47
C THR A 157 -7.67 -3.03 -30.31
N LEU A 158 -8.02 -2.17 -29.36
CA LEU A 158 -9.40 -1.71 -29.14
C LEU A 158 -9.91 -0.78 -30.26
N GLU A 159 -9.02 0.03 -30.86
CA GLU A 159 -9.36 0.84 -32.03
C GLU A 159 -9.63 -0.02 -33.27
N GLN A 160 -8.85 -1.09 -33.45
CA GLN A 160 -8.98 -2.02 -34.58
C GLN A 160 -10.14 -3.01 -34.40
N ASP A 161 -10.42 -3.42 -33.16
CA ASP A 161 -11.56 -4.27 -32.79
C ASP A 161 -12.27 -3.70 -31.55
N PRO A 162 -13.27 -2.82 -31.75
CA PRO A 162 -14.06 -2.27 -30.66
C PRO A 162 -14.88 -3.30 -29.89
N SER A 163 -15.07 -4.50 -30.46
CA SER A 163 -15.76 -5.61 -29.80
C SER A 163 -14.82 -6.45 -28.93
N HIS A 164 -13.51 -6.15 -28.93
CA HIS A 164 -12.52 -6.85 -28.16
C HIS A 164 -12.80 -6.74 -26.66
N THR A 165 -13.33 -7.81 -26.08
CA THR A 165 -13.50 -7.90 -24.63
C THR A 165 -12.30 -8.58 -24.00
N LYS A 166 -11.60 -7.88 -23.10
CA LYS A 166 -10.57 -8.50 -22.27
C LYS A 166 -11.20 -9.61 -21.44
N HIS A 167 -10.55 -10.78 -21.39
CA HIS A 167 -11.02 -11.87 -20.55
C HIS A 167 -10.97 -11.47 -19.07
N ILE A 168 -12.12 -11.54 -18.40
CA ILE A 168 -12.26 -11.27 -16.96
C ILE A 168 -12.59 -12.59 -16.27
N ARG A 169 -11.88 -12.90 -15.17
CA ARG A 169 -12.16 -14.09 -14.35
C ARG A 169 -13.60 -14.01 -13.83
N ARG A 170 -14.29 -15.15 -13.74
CA ARG A 170 -15.70 -15.24 -13.31
C ARG A 170 -16.01 -14.42 -12.05
N LYS A 171 -15.18 -14.56 -11.01
CA LYS A 171 -15.32 -13.84 -9.73
C LYS A 171 -15.26 -12.31 -9.87
N ASP A 172 -14.43 -11.81 -10.79
CA ASP A 172 -14.27 -10.37 -11.01
C ASP A 172 -15.42 -9.81 -11.86
N ARG A 173 -16.00 -10.64 -12.74
CA ARG A 173 -17.24 -10.30 -13.46
C ARG A 173 -18.42 -10.17 -12.50
N GLU A 174 -18.60 -11.15 -11.61
CA GLU A 174 -19.64 -11.15 -10.56
C GLU A 174 -19.52 -9.91 -9.64
N ARG A 175 -18.30 -9.48 -9.30
CA ARG A 175 -18.08 -8.22 -8.53
C ARG A 175 -18.47 -6.97 -9.30
N ARG A 176 -18.18 -6.90 -10.61
CA ARG A 176 -18.55 -5.74 -11.44
C ARG A 176 -20.07 -5.59 -11.56
N GLU A 177 -20.78 -6.72 -11.67
CA GLU A 177 -22.24 -6.75 -11.72
C GLU A 177 -22.87 -6.28 -10.40
N GLN A 178 -22.25 -6.59 -9.25
CA GLN A 178 -22.70 -6.12 -7.93
C GLN A 178 -22.47 -4.62 -7.67
N VAL A 179 -21.46 -4.01 -8.31
CA VAL A 179 -21.14 -2.58 -8.17
C VAL A 179 -21.94 -1.72 -9.15
N ALA A 180 -22.47 -2.31 -10.22
CA ALA A 180 -23.27 -1.62 -11.23
C ALA A 180 -24.77 -1.45 -10.84
N HIS A 181 -25.17 -1.97 -9.67
CA HIS A 181 -26.51 -1.84 -9.08
C HIS A 181 -26.45 -1.06 -7.77
#